data_AF-A0A8J7C108-F1
#
_entry.id   AF-A0A8J7C108-F1
#
_cell.length_a   1.000
_cell.length_b   1.000
_cell.length_c   1.000
_cell.angle_alpha   90.00
_cell.angle_beta   90.00
_cell.angle_gamma   90.00
#
_symmetry.space_group_name_H-M   'P 1'
#
loop_
_entity.id
_entity.type
_entity.pdbx_description
1 polymer ?
#
loop_
_entity_poly.entity_id
_entity_poly.type
_entity_poly.pdbx_seq_one_letter_code
_entity_poly.pdbx_strand_id
1 'polypeptide(L)'
;MTGTAPNRTLAIKFASGVSPWTGLNPTGVTIPPVFDVYRVAVFDSYTYYVRPDFTLMRMRADASGGGATPQPVAVNIGSLQVALGLDTSGDGLVDTWATAPTATTVVAANRVVAMRITVLGRTPRAVPDWEEPAATFTVEDMDITDIDREHKWRRIEVVAALRNYLF
;
A
#
# COMPACT_ATOMS: atom_id res chain seq x y z
N MET A 1 -19.49 -5.34 44.67
CA MET A 1 -18.66 -4.15 44.37
C MET A 1 -19.22 -3.51 43.11
N THR A 2 -19.83 -2.35 43.23
CA THR A 2 -20.38 -1.56 42.12
C THR A 2 -19.25 -0.74 41.50
N GLY A 3 -18.65 -1.24 40.42
CA GLY A 3 -17.70 -0.48 39.61
C GLY A 3 -18.43 0.17 38.44
N THR A 4 -18.89 1.41 38.61
CA THR A 4 -19.34 2.25 37.50
C THR A 4 -18.11 2.74 36.74
N ALA A 5 -17.80 2.10 35.60
CA ALA A 5 -16.90 2.70 34.62
C ALA A 5 -17.68 3.79 33.86
N PRO A 6 -17.21 5.05 33.82
CA PRO A 6 -17.89 6.10 33.07
C PRO A 6 -17.90 5.74 31.57
N ASN A 7 -19.01 5.99 30.87
CA ASN A 7 -19.13 5.85 29.42
C ASN A 7 -17.90 6.49 28.74
N ARG A 8 -17.03 5.68 28.12
CA ARG A 8 -15.83 6.17 27.45
C ARG A 8 -16.13 6.35 25.97
N THR A 9 -16.45 7.59 25.60
CA THR A 9 -16.60 8.02 24.21
C THR A 9 -15.23 8.13 23.54
N LEU A 10 -15.05 7.49 22.38
CA LEU A 10 -13.90 7.74 21.50
C LEU A 10 -14.14 9.05 20.75
N ALA A 11 -13.49 10.13 21.20
CA ALA A 11 -13.45 11.38 20.45
C ALA A 11 -12.25 11.36 19.49
N ILE A 12 -12.51 11.19 18.19
CA ILE A 12 -11.49 11.35 17.16
C ILE A 12 -11.21 12.85 17.01
N LYS A 13 -10.11 13.33 17.59
CA LYS A 13 -9.61 14.69 17.36
C LYS A 13 -8.64 14.66 16.19
N PHE A 14 -8.92 15.44 15.16
CA PHE A 14 -8.01 15.63 14.04
C PHE A 14 -6.86 16.57 14.42
N ALA A 15 -5.72 16.43 13.72
CA ALA A 15 -4.62 17.38 13.77
C ALA A 15 -5.15 18.80 13.45
N SER A 16 -4.58 19.78 14.13
CA SER A 16 -4.99 21.18 14.14
C SER A 16 -5.29 21.76 12.74
N GLY A 17 -6.55 22.09 12.51
CA GLY A 17 -6.91 23.32 11.79
C GLY A 17 -7.73 23.21 10.51
N VAL A 18 -7.74 22.10 9.76
CA VAL A 18 -8.56 22.01 8.54
C VAL A 18 -9.07 20.58 8.32
N SER A 19 -10.38 20.43 8.09
CA SER A 19 -11.06 19.14 7.89
C SER A 19 -10.63 18.51 6.56
N PRO A 20 -9.89 17.38 6.55
CA PRO A 20 -9.40 16.83 5.29
C PRO A 20 -10.45 16.02 4.54
N TRP A 21 -11.60 15.68 5.15
CA TRP A 21 -12.60 14.79 4.53
C TRP A 21 -14.02 15.16 4.94
N THR A 22 -14.65 16.06 4.17
CA THR A 22 -16.02 16.57 4.38
C THR A 22 -17.13 15.51 4.32
N GLY A 23 -16.81 14.27 3.90
CA GLY A 23 -17.79 13.17 3.76
C GLY A 23 -17.64 12.02 4.76
N LEU A 24 -16.58 11.97 5.58
CA LEU A 24 -16.30 10.78 6.41
C LEU A 24 -17.00 10.79 7.78
N ASN A 25 -17.60 11.92 8.20
CA ASN A 25 -18.42 11.94 9.42
C ASN A 25 -19.35 13.17 9.48
N PRO A 26 -20.54 13.14 8.85
CA PRO A 26 -21.37 14.33 8.69
C PRO A 26 -21.96 14.92 9.97
N THR A 27 -21.91 14.24 11.13
CA THR A 27 -22.65 14.71 12.33
C THR A 27 -22.03 14.33 13.68
N GLY A 28 -20.80 13.80 13.73
CA GLY A 28 -20.12 13.52 15.00
C GLY A 28 -20.87 12.55 15.92
N VAL A 29 -21.69 11.67 15.35
CA VAL A 29 -22.43 10.65 16.11
C VAL A 29 -21.41 9.66 16.67
N THR A 30 -21.37 9.57 18.00
CA THR A 30 -20.55 8.59 18.70
C THR A 30 -21.24 7.23 18.63
N ILE A 31 -20.67 6.30 17.87
CA ILE A 31 -21.10 4.90 17.87
C ILE A 31 -20.07 4.12 18.71
N PRO A 32 -20.42 3.67 19.93
CA PRO A 32 -19.52 2.82 20.69
C PRO A 32 -19.34 1.48 19.96
N PRO A 33 -18.10 1.01 19.72
CA PRO A 33 -17.88 -0.30 19.13
C PRO A 33 -18.39 -1.39 20.07
N VAL A 34 -19.03 -2.42 19.51
CA VAL A 34 -19.66 -3.53 20.24
C VAL A 34 -18.70 -4.71 20.44
N PHE A 35 -17.40 -4.49 20.25
CA PHE A 35 -16.35 -5.51 20.37
C PHE A 35 -15.17 -4.97 21.19
N ASP A 36 -14.42 -5.89 21.81
CA ASP A 36 -13.27 -5.55 22.64
C ASP A 36 -12.12 -4.95 21.82
N VAL A 37 -11.69 -3.74 22.20
CA VAL A 37 -10.57 -3.04 21.56
C VAL A 37 -9.26 -3.44 22.24
N TYR A 38 -8.53 -4.38 21.64
CA TYR A 38 -7.16 -4.68 22.03
C TYR A 38 -6.21 -3.68 21.34
N ARG A 39 -5.53 -2.83 22.12
CA ARG A 39 -4.46 -1.96 21.58
C ARG A 39 -3.22 -2.81 21.32
N VAL A 40 -3.01 -3.19 20.06
CA VAL A 40 -1.73 -3.75 19.61
C VAL A 40 -0.92 -2.63 18.95
N ALA A 41 0.11 -2.15 19.67
CA ALA A 41 1.29 -1.39 19.22
C ALA A 41 1.11 -0.07 18.42
N VAL A 42 2.19 0.72 18.39
CA VAL A 42 2.35 1.91 17.55
C VAL A 42 2.32 1.45 16.08
N PHE A 43 1.34 1.93 15.30
CA PHE A 43 1.31 1.67 13.86
C PHE A 43 2.33 2.56 13.17
N ASP A 44 3.43 1.96 12.71
CA ASP A 44 4.31 2.60 11.73
C ASP A 44 3.75 2.35 10.34
N SER A 45 3.50 3.44 9.61
CA SER A 45 3.11 3.39 8.20
C SER A 45 4.28 3.88 7.35
N TYR A 46 4.45 3.25 6.19
CA TYR A 46 5.51 3.56 5.24
C TYR A 46 4.95 3.69 3.83
N THR A 47 5.48 4.65 3.10
CA THR A 47 5.28 4.83 1.66
C THR A 47 6.54 4.38 0.93
N TYR A 48 6.36 3.54 -0.07
CA TYR A 48 7.41 3.13 -1.01
C TYR A 48 7.13 3.77 -2.38
N TYR A 49 8.16 4.32 -3.01
CA TYR A 49 8.04 4.92 -4.34
C TYR A 49 9.38 4.89 -5.08
N VAL A 50 9.33 4.93 -6.40
CA VAL A 50 10.51 5.04 -7.26
C VAL A 50 10.71 6.52 -7.62
N ARG A 51 11.91 7.03 -7.43
CA ARG A 51 12.29 8.39 -7.85
C ARG A 51 12.64 8.44 -9.34
N PRO A 52 12.63 9.62 -9.97
CA PRO A 52 13.07 9.79 -11.36
C PRO A 52 14.52 9.35 -11.63
N ASP A 53 15.37 9.26 -10.59
CA ASP A 53 16.74 8.75 -10.67
C ASP A 53 16.84 7.22 -10.58
N PHE A 54 15.70 6.52 -10.64
CA PHE A 54 15.59 5.06 -10.50
C PHE A 54 16.01 4.52 -9.13
N THR A 55 15.89 5.34 -8.08
CA THR A 55 16.08 4.88 -6.69
C THR A 55 14.72 4.52 -6.07
N LEU A 56 14.60 3.30 -5.56
CA LEU A 56 13.49 2.91 -4.70
C LEU A 56 13.69 3.53 -3.32
N MET A 57 12.71 4.31 -2.88
CA MET A 57 12.71 5.04 -1.62
C MET A 57 11.68 4.45 -0.66
N ARG A 58 11.99 4.55 0.63
CA ARG A 58 11.04 4.34 1.73
C ARG A 58 10.92 5.62 2.55
N MET A 59 9.69 5.96 2.95
CA MET A 59 9.42 7.11 3.80
C MET A 59 8.36 6.74 4.84
N ARG A 60 8.53 7.16 6.09
CA ARG A 60 7.51 6.96 7.13
C ARG A 60 6.34 7.92 6.89
N ALA A 61 5.09 7.46 7.04
CA ALA A 61 3.90 8.22 6.65
C ALA A 61 3.53 9.37 7.62
N ASP A 62 4.00 9.33 8.87
CA ASP A 62 3.80 10.39 9.89
C ASP A 62 4.82 11.54 9.79
N ALA A 63 5.65 11.53 8.74
CA ALA A 63 6.71 12.51 8.49
C ALA A 63 6.23 13.91 8.10
N SER A 64 4.92 14.12 7.94
CA SER A 64 4.32 15.41 7.57
C SER A 64 4.54 16.53 8.60
N GLY A 65 5.16 16.22 9.75
CA GLY A 65 5.61 17.17 10.76
C GLY A 65 7.05 17.69 10.62
N GLY A 66 7.74 17.44 9.49
CA GLY A 66 9.00 18.12 9.16
C GLY A 66 10.30 17.46 9.62
N GLY A 67 10.41 16.12 9.54
CA GLY A 67 11.65 15.45 9.99
C GLY A 67 11.99 14.06 9.44
N ALA A 68 11.11 13.36 8.73
CA ALA A 68 11.51 12.06 8.16
C ALA A 68 12.07 12.22 6.75
N THR A 69 13.38 12.04 6.63
CA THR A 69 14.08 12.02 5.35
C THR A 69 13.78 10.71 4.63
N PRO A 70 13.31 10.71 3.37
CA PRO A 70 13.19 9.49 2.59
C PRO A 70 14.52 8.73 2.54
N GLN A 71 14.49 7.42 2.80
CA GLN A 71 15.69 6.58 2.78
C GLN A 71 15.77 5.74 1.50
N PRO A 72 16.94 5.66 0.85
CA PRO A 72 17.12 4.77 -0.29
C PRO A 72 17.10 3.31 0.15
N VAL A 73 16.44 2.46 -0.63
CA VAL A 73 16.29 1.01 -0.40
C VAL A 73 17.05 0.22 -1.45
N ALA A 74 16.91 0.61 -2.73
CA ALA A 74 17.57 -0.01 -3.86
C ALA A 74 17.76 1.00 -4.99
N VAL A 75 18.76 0.76 -5.85
CA VAL A 75 19.05 1.58 -7.02
C VAL A 75 18.76 0.82 -8.32
N ASN A 76 18.66 1.56 -9.42
CA ASN A 76 18.32 1.05 -10.74
C ASN A 76 16.99 0.29 -10.77
N ILE A 77 16.01 0.77 -10.01
CA ILE A 77 14.63 0.29 -10.05
C ILE A 77 13.88 1.16 -11.04
N GLY A 78 13.47 0.57 -12.15
CA GLY A 78 12.70 1.24 -13.20
C GLY A 78 11.22 1.34 -12.86
N SER A 79 10.69 0.38 -12.10
CA SER A 79 9.30 0.45 -11.63
C SER A 79 9.05 -0.44 -10.41
N LEU A 80 8.03 -0.06 -9.65
CA LEU A 80 7.41 -0.80 -8.56
C LEU A 80 5.91 -0.91 -8.88
N GLN A 81 5.39 -2.13 -8.84
CA GLN A 81 3.98 -2.45 -9.11
C GLN A 81 3.43 -3.27 -7.95
N VAL A 82 2.16 -3.07 -7.63
CA VAL A 82 1.50 -3.72 -6.50
C VAL A 82 0.11 -4.17 -6.90
N ALA A 83 -0.21 -5.43 -6.63
CA ALA A 83 -1.57 -5.93 -6.68
C ALA A 83 -2.02 -6.48 -5.32
N LEU A 84 -3.30 -6.34 -5.03
CA LEU A 84 -3.92 -6.87 -3.81
C LEU A 84 -4.66 -8.17 -4.11
N GLY A 85 -4.36 -9.20 -3.32
CA GLY A 85 -5.05 -10.49 -3.37
C GLY A 85 -6.31 -10.44 -2.53
N LEU A 86 -7.46 -10.65 -3.18
CA LEU A 86 -8.78 -10.60 -2.57
C LEU A 86 -9.30 -12.02 -2.33
N ASP A 87 -9.84 -12.25 -1.13
CA ASP A 87 -10.62 -13.44 -0.78
C ASP A 87 -12.11 -13.11 -0.97
N THR A 88 -12.69 -13.61 -2.05
CA THR A 88 -14.09 -13.35 -2.42
C THR A 88 -15.04 -14.46 -1.97
N SER A 89 -14.50 -15.65 -1.66
CA SER A 89 -15.26 -16.83 -1.26
C SER A 89 -15.32 -17.03 0.26
N GLY A 90 -14.42 -16.38 0.98
CA GLY A 90 -14.36 -16.37 2.43
C GLY A 90 -13.53 -17.50 3.05
N ASP A 91 -12.70 -18.20 2.27
CA ASP A 91 -11.90 -19.35 2.72
C ASP A 91 -10.48 -18.97 3.17
N GLY A 92 -10.11 -17.69 3.09
CA GLY A 92 -8.79 -17.18 3.45
C GLY A 92 -7.73 -17.38 2.37
N LEU A 93 -8.11 -17.78 1.16
CA LEU A 93 -7.24 -17.90 0.00
C LEU A 93 -7.45 -16.73 -0.97
N VAL A 94 -6.48 -16.50 -1.85
CA VAL A 94 -6.60 -15.48 -2.90
C VAL A 94 -7.40 -16.04 -4.07
N ASP A 95 -8.55 -15.45 -4.36
CA ASP A 95 -9.37 -15.78 -5.53
C ASP A 95 -9.00 -14.92 -6.74
N THR A 96 -8.71 -13.64 -6.51
CA THR A 96 -8.43 -12.67 -7.57
C THR A 96 -7.39 -11.63 -7.16
N TRP A 97 -6.72 -11.03 -8.14
CA TRP A 97 -5.73 -9.98 -7.97
C TRP A 97 -6.25 -8.65 -8.52
N ALA A 98 -6.32 -7.64 -7.68
CA ALA A 98 -6.65 -6.27 -8.07
C ALA A 98 -5.35 -5.50 -8.36
N THR A 99 -5.12 -5.15 -9.63
CA THR A 99 -3.87 -4.55 -10.14
C THR A 99 -3.81 -3.02 -10.02
N ALA A 100 -4.97 -2.37 -9.88
CA ALA A 100 -5.11 -0.94 -9.57
C ALA A 100 -6.21 -0.75 -8.52
N PRO A 101 -6.00 -1.24 -7.28
CA PRO A 101 -7.04 -1.29 -6.27
C PRO A 101 -7.42 0.11 -5.80
N THR A 102 -8.71 0.43 -5.87
CA THR A 102 -9.25 1.65 -5.27
C THR A 102 -9.59 1.43 -3.80
N ALA A 103 -9.71 2.51 -3.02
CA ALA A 103 -10.21 2.42 -1.64
C ALA A 103 -11.57 1.68 -1.58
N THR A 104 -12.44 1.92 -2.57
CA THR A 104 -13.71 1.21 -2.71
C THR A 104 -13.53 -0.29 -2.93
N THR A 105 -12.55 -0.70 -3.73
CA THR A 105 -12.24 -2.12 -3.97
C THR A 105 -11.81 -2.82 -2.68
N VAL A 106 -10.93 -2.17 -1.90
CA VAL A 106 -10.43 -2.71 -0.63
C VAL A 106 -11.54 -2.81 0.41
N VAL A 107 -12.38 -1.78 0.52
CA VAL A 107 -13.51 -1.76 1.46
C VAL A 107 -14.61 -2.76 1.07
N ALA A 108 -14.92 -2.89 -0.23
CA ALA A 108 -15.95 -3.79 -0.72
C ALA A 108 -15.53 -5.26 -0.69
N ALA A 109 -14.25 -5.55 -0.92
CA ALA A 109 -13.73 -6.92 -0.86
C ALA A 109 -13.82 -7.51 0.55
N ASN A 110 -13.88 -6.66 1.59
CA ASN A 110 -13.95 -7.01 3.01
C ASN A 110 -12.81 -7.93 3.54
N ARG A 111 -11.97 -8.48 2.65
CA ARG A 111 -10.90 -9.44 2.91
C ARG A 111 -9.78 -9.33 1.89
N VAL A 112 -8.84 -8.42 2.15
CA VAL A 112 -7.53 -8.41 1.48
C VAL A 112 -6.61 -9.34 2.27
N VAL A 113 -6.16 -10.45 1.64
CA VAL A 113 -5.41 -11.52 2.33
C VAL A 113 -3.95 -11.62 1.89
N ALA A 114 -3.60 -11.02 0.76
CA ALA A 114 -2.23 -11.00 0.25
C ALA A 114 -1.92 -9.73 -0.53
N MET A 115 -0.63 -9.48 -0.72
CA MET A 115 -0.11 -8.45 -1.61
C MET A 115 0.96 -9.08 -2.50
N ARG A 116 0.86 -8.83 -3.80
CA ARG A 116 1.87 -9.17 -4.79
C ARG A 116 2.64 -7.92 -5.12
N ILE A 117 3.94 -7.97 -4.91
CA ILE A 117 4.87 -6.87 -5.16
C ILE A 117 5.72 -7.29 -6.34
N THR A 118 5.72 -6.49 -7.39
CA THR A 118 6.60 -6.68 -8.53
C THR A 118 7.55 -5.50 -8.65
N VAL A 119 8.84 -5.81 -8.67
CA VAL A 119 9.92 -4.85 -8.86
C VAL A 119 10.57 -5.12 -10.20
N LEU A 120 10.70 -4.08 -11.01
CA LEU A 120 11.41 -4.13 -12.27
C LEU A 120 12.73 -3.37 -12.11
N GLY A 121 13.83 -4.12 -12.01
CA GLY A 121 15.18 -3.59 -12.05
C GLY A 121 15.64 -3.39 -13.49
N ARG A 122 16.48 -2.40 -13.74
CA ARG A 122 17.10 -2.14 -15.04
C ARG A 122 18.61 -1.96 -14.94
N THR A 123 19.33 -2.09 -16.04
CA THR A 123 20.72 -1.64 -16.10
C THR A 123 20.80 -0.12 -15.98
N PRO A 124 21.85 0.46 -15.36
CA PRO A 124 21.99 1.91 -15.25
C PRO A 124 22.18 2.61 -16.61
N ARG A 125 22.62 1.86 -17.63
CA ARG A 125 22.85 2.35 -18.99
C ARG A 125 22.09 1.51 -19.99
N ALA A 126 21.67 2.15 -21.08
CA ALA A 126 21.15 1.48 -22.25
C ALA A 126 22.22 0.55 -22.82
N VAL A 127 21.77 -0.54 -23.44
CA VAL A 127 22.61 -1.51 -24.12
C VAL A 127 22.40 -1.32 -25.62
N PRO A 128 23.45 -0.97 -26.38
CA PRO A 128 23.33 -0.84 -27.83
C PRO A 128 22.72 -2.10 -28.46
N ASP A 129 21.83 -1.89 -29.43
CA ASP A 129 21.12 -2.93 -30.17
C ASP A 129 20.27 -3.88 -29.30
N TRP A 130 19.97 -3.48 -28.05
CA TRP A 130 19.06 -4.20 -27.17
C TRP A 130 17.68 -3.60 -27.21
N GLU A 131 16.69 -4.47 -27.32
CA GLU A 131 15.29 -4.13 -27.09
C GLU A 131 14.70 -5.16 -26.14
N GLU A 132 14.37 -4.75 -24.92
CA GLU A 132 13.82 -5.64 -23.91
C GLU A 132 12.47 -6.21 -24.40
N PRO A 133 12.23 -7.53 -24.33
CA PRO A 133 10.95 -8.11 -24.77
C PRO A 133 9.74 -7.49 -24.05
N ALA A 134 8.67 -7.21 -24.78
CA ALA A 134 7.46 -6.61 -24.20
C ALA A 134 6.84 -7.47 -23.08
N ALA A 135 7.01 -8.80 -23.15
CA ALA A 135 6.57 -9.74 -22.11
C ALA A 135 7.23 -9.51 -20.74
N THR A 136 8.36 -8.80 -20.67
CA THR A 136 8.96 -8.42 -19.38
C THR A 136 8.06 -7.46 -18.59
N PHE A 137 7.23 -6.67 -19.29
CA PHE A 137 6.38 -5.62 -18.73
C PHE A 137 4.90 -5.95 -18.69
N THR A 138 4.50 -7.16 -19.11
CA THR A 138 3.13 -7.65 -18.89
C THR A 138 2.94 -7.98 -17.40
N VAL A 139 2.82 -6.92 -16.59
CA VAL A 139 2.73 -6.95 -15.12
C VAL A 139 1.69 -5.93 -14.68
N GLU A 140 0.76 -6.35 -13.81
CA GLU A 140 -0.25 -5.51 -13.17
C GLU A 140 -0.93 -4.49 -14.11
N ASP A 141 -0.64 -3.18 -13.94
CA ASP A 141 -1.25 -2.07 -14.67
C ASP A 141 -0.25 -1.26 -15.51
N MET A 142 0.95 -1.80 -15.76
CA MET A 142 1.99 -1.13 -16.53
C MET A 142 1.66 -1.05 -18.04
N ASP A 143 1.77 0.14 -18.62
CA ASP A 143 1.77 0.32 -20.07
C ASP A 143 3.19 0.22 -20.64
N ILE A 144 3.37 -0.63 -21.66
CA ILE A 144 4.63 -0.81 -22.36
C ILE A 144 5.10 0.46 -23.06
N THR A 145 4.18 1.35 -23.46
CA THR A 145 4.53 2.58 -24.17
C THR A 145 5.21 3.61 -23.29
N ASP A 146 5.08 3.48 -21.98
CA ASP A 146 5.67 4.39 -20.99
C ASP A 146 7.07 3.95 -20.56
N ILE A 147 7.59 2.86 -21.12
CA ILE A 147 8.84 2.23 -20.67
C ILE A 147 9.94 2.32 -21.73
N ASP A 148 11.10 2.77 -21.28
CA ASP A 148 12.35 2.73 -22.03
C ASP A 148 12.93 1.30 -22.07
N ARG A 149 12.86 0.70 -23.26
CA ARG A 149 13.24 -0.70 -23.54
C ARG A 149 14.67 -0.86 -24.04
N GLU A 150 15.45 0.23 -24.14
CA GLU A 150 16.86 0.18 -24.54
C GLU A 150 17.78 -0.33 -23.41
N HIS A 151 17.23 -0.58 -22.23
CA HIS A 151 17.91 -1.14 -21.07
C HIS A 151 17.66 -2.64 -20.93
N LYS A 152 18.55 -3.36 -20.25
CA LYS A 152 18.25 -4.74 -19.82
C LYS A 152 17.42 -4.70 -18.54
N TRP A 153 16.35 -5.47 -18.51
CA TRP A 153 15.44 -5.50 -17.37
C TRP A 153 15.43 -6.84 -16.66
N ARG A 154 15.04 -6.80 -15.39
CA ARG A 154 14.76 -7.99 -14.58
C ARG A 154 13.51 -7.76 -13.74
N ARG A 155 12.52 -8.63 -13.95
CA ARG A 155 11.34 -8.73 -13.10
C ARG A 155 11.63 -9.60 -11.89
N ILE A 156 11.27 -9.12 -10.71
CA ILE A 156 11.23 -9.90 -9.48
C ILE A 156 9.83 -9.72 -8.90
N GLU A 157 9.13 -10.83 -8.69
CA GLU A 157 7.78 -10.86 -8.13
C GLU A 157 7.77 -11.66 -6.84
N VAL A 158 7.14 -11.11 -5.81
CA VAL A 158 6.99 -11.76 -4.50
C VAL A 158 5.57 -11.58 -4.01
N VAL A 159 5.01 -12.65 -3.47
CA VAL A 159 3.70 -12.62 -2.79
C VAL A 159 3.93 -12.65 -1.28
N ALA A 160 3.36 -11.67 -0.58
CA ALA A 160 3.35 -11.58 0.87
C ALA A 160 1.93 -11.78 1.41
N ALA A 161 1.76 -12.71 2.36
CA ALA A 161 0.49 -12.89 3.06
C ALA A 161 0.26 -11.78 4.09
N LEU A 162 -0.94 -11.19 4.09
CA LEU A 162 -1.32 -10.09 4.99
C LEU A 162 -2.10 -10.65 6.18
N ARG A 163 -1.38 -11.20 7.16
CA ARG A 163 -1.95 -11.95 8.30
C ARG A 163 -2.69 -11.11 9.35
N ASN A 164 -2.66 -9.79 9.27
CA ASN A 164 -3.31 -8.91 10.26
C ASN A 164 -4.78 -8.57 9.96
N TYR A 165 -5.38 -9.11 8.90
CA TYR A 165 -6.80 -8.90 8.54
C TYR A 165 -7.69 -10.13 8.82
N LEU A 166 -7.18 -11.11 9.58
CA LEU A 166 -7.91 -12.32 10.00
C LEU A 166 -8.31 -12.19 11.48
N PHE A 167 -9.22 -11.27 11.81
CA PHE A 167 -9.88 -11.21 13.13
C PHE A 167 -11.34 -10.82 12.98
#